data_AF-A0A6I3X6Q2-F1
#
_entry.id   AF-A0A6I3X6Q2-F1
#
_cell.length_a   1.000
_cell.length_b   1.000
_cell.length_c   1.000
_cell.angle_alpha   90.00
_cell.angle_beta   90.00
_cell.angle_gamma   90.00
#
_symmetry.space_group_name_H-M   'P 1'
#
loop_
_entity.id
_entity.type
_entity.pdbx_description
1 polymer ?
#
loop_
_entity_poly.entity_id
_entity_poly.type
_entity_poly.pdbx_seq_one_letter_code
_entity_poly.pdbx_strand_id
1 'polypeptide(L)'
;MSTTIKLERTDWKSYFDTVARELAGKQVEIEIASLDIGSQVAARWLPALGVTYDEKNDLLAVIAEGLDHMISHPREVFVESEGGELRSINAIDAEGASQIIRFRDPPAPPAA
;
A
#
# COMPACT_ATOMS: atom_id res chain seq x y z
N MET A 1 -9.18 -7.51 -16.03
CA MET A 1 -9.74 -8.25 -14.87
C MET A 1 -8.75 -8.10 -13.75
N SER A 2 -9.15 -7.51 -12.63
CA SER A 2 -8.31 -7.49 -11.44
C SER A 2 -8.46 -8.80 -10.66
N THR A 3 -7.41 -9.18 -9.94
CA THR A 3 -7.38 -10.34 -9.05
C THR A 3 -6.97 -9.85 -7.68
N THR A 4 -7.76 -10.19 -6.66
CA THR A 4 -7.44 -9.90 -5.27
C THR A 4 -7.10 -11.19 -4.55
N ILE A 5 -5.95 -11.20 -3.86
CA ILE A 5 -5.53 -12.34 -3.03
C ILE A 5 -5.25 -11.85 -1.62
N LYS A 6 -5.57 -12.69 -0.63
CA LYS A 6 -5.06 -12.54 0.73
C LYS A 6 -3.65 -13.12 0.77
N LEU A 7 -2.69 -12.34 1.26
CA LEU A 7 -1.34 -12.84 1.45
C LEU A 7 -1.24 -13.60 2.77
N GLU A 8 -0.66 -14.80 2.71
CA GLU A 8 -0.26 -15.52 3.91
C GLU A 8 0.87 -14.74 4.61
N ARG A 9 0.84 -14.70 5.93
CA ARG A 9 1.75 -13.85 6.72
C ARG A 9 3.22 -14.18 6.49
N THR A 10 3.53 -15.44 6.21
CA THR A 10 4.89 -15.92 5.88
C THR A 10 5.42 -15.35 4.58
N ASP A 11 4.54 -14.88 3.69
CA ASP A 11 4.89 -14.36 2.37
C ASP A 11 4.99 -12.83 2.35
N TRP A 12 4.59 -12.13 3.41
CA TRP A 12 4.54 -10.66 3.41
C TRP A 12 5.91 -10.06 3.12
N LYS A 13 6.96 -10.54 3.80
CA LYS A 13 8.31 -10.01 3.62
C LYS A 13 8.79 -10.17 2.17
N SER A 14 8.75 -11.39 1.65
CA SER A 14 9.23 -11.71 0.30
C SER A 14 8.42 -11.00 -0.78
N TYR A 15 7.10 -10.87 -0.57
CA TYR A 15 6.21 -10.15 -1.47
C TYR A 15 6.54 -8.66 -1.52
N PHE A 16 6.63 -7.99 -0.37
CA PHE A 16 6.91 -6.54 -0.33
C PHE A 16 8.34 -6.19 -0.77
N ASP A 17 9.33 -7.06 -0.49
CA ASP A 17 10.69 -6.91 -1.02
C ASP A 17 10.72 -6.95 -2.58
N THR A 18 9.79 -7.69 -3.19
CA THR A 18 9.62 -7.74 -4.66
C THR A 18 8.89 -6.51 -5.19
N VAL A 19 7.73 -6.19 -4.60
CA VAL A 19 6.89 -5.05 -4.98
C VAL A 19 7.63 -3.72 -4.86
N ALA A 20 8.51 -3.56 -3.88
CA ALA A 20 9.28 -2.32 -3.70
C ALA A 20 10.00 -1.88 -4.98
N ARG A 21 10.39 -2.82 -5.84
CA ARG A 21 11.05 -2.55 -7.13
C ARG A 21 10.07 -2.09 -8.21
N GLU A 22 8.81 -2.48 -8.12
CA GLU A 22 7.74 -2.15 -9.06
C GLU A 22 7.10 -0.78 -8.78
N LEU A 23 7.31 -0.24 -7.57
CA LEU A 23 6.81 1.07 -7.18
C LEU A 23 7.60 2.24 -7.77
N ALA A 24 8.76 1.97 -8.36
CA ALA A 24 9.61 3.01 -8.94
C ALA A 24 8.83 3.82 -10.00
N GLY A 25 8.71 5.12 -9.76
CA GLY A 25 8.02 6.04 -10.66
C GLY A 25 6.49 6.05 -10.53
N LYS A 26 5.89 5.26 -9.63
CA LYS A 26 4.44 5.27 -9.37
C LYS A 26 4.06 6.36 -8.36
N GLN A 27 2.78 6.71 -8.33
CA GLN A 27 2.16 7.53 -7.30
C GLN A 27 1.30 6.66 -6.38
N VAL A 28 1.17 7.09 -5.12
CA VAL A 28 0.38 6.40 -4.10
C VAL A 28 -0.68 7.32 -3.48
N GLU A 29 -1.87 6.79 -3.32
CA GLU A 29 -2.94 7.36 -2.48
C GLU A 29 -3.14 6.45 -1.27
N ILE A 30 -3.28 7.05 -0.09
CA ILE A 30 -3.47 6.32 1.16
C ILE A 30 -4.79 6.79 1.79
N GLU A 31 -5.69 5.83 1.99
CA GLU A 31 -6.99 6.01 2.61
C GLU A 31 -7.08 5.14 3.85
N ILE A 32 -7.55 5.71 4.96
CA ILE A 32 -7.76 5.04 6.23
C ILE A 32 -9.26 5.00 6.48
N ALA A 33 -9.81 3.80 6.59
CA ALA A 33 -11.24 3.59 6.84
C ALA A 33 -11.45 2.87 8.18
N SER A 34 -12.16 3.50 9.10
CA SER A 34 -12.60 2.87 10.36
C SER A 34 -14.00 3.36 10.76
N LEU A 35 -14.61 2.71 11.74
CA LEU A 35 -15.93 3.14 12.24
C LEU A 35 -15.88 4.52 12.91
N ASP A 36 -14.76 4.87 13.55
CA ASP A 36 -14.64 6.09 14.34
C ASP A 36 -14.40 7.34 13.49
N ILE A 37 -13.66 7.21 12.38
CA ILE A 37 -13.29 8.33 11.50
C ILE A 37 -13.97 8.28 10.12
N GLY A 38 -14.71 7.23 9.82
CA GLY A 38 -15.20 6.96 8.46
C GLY A 38 -14.02 6.69 7.52
N SER A 39 -14.17 7.06 6.24
CA SER A 39 -13.09 7.00 5.25
C SER A 39 -12.39 8.36 5.15
N GLN A 40 -11.08 8.36 5.38
CA GLN A 40 -10.22 9.55 5.36
C GLN A 40 -9.05 9.35 4.41
N VAL A 41 -8.79 10.33 3.55
CA VAL A 41 -7.61 10.29 2.66
C VAL A 41 -6.44 10.97 3.36
N ALA A 42 -5.43 10.20 3.75
CA ALA A 42 -4.22 10.68 4.41
C ALA A 42 -3.20 11.27 3.42
N ALA A 43 -3.12 10.72 2.21
CA ALA A 43 -2.28 11.22 1.12
C ALA A 43 -2.95 11.02 -0.23
N ARG A 44 -2.81 11.99 -1.13
CA ARG A 44 -3.34 11.93 -2.50
C ARG A 44 -2.21 11.95 -3.52
N TRP A 45 -1.98 10.79 -4.15
CA TRP A 45 -1.11 10.62 -5.31
C TRP A 45 0.29 11.22 -5.15
N LEU A 46 0.91 11.00 -3.99
CA LEU A 46 2.30 11.37 -3.75
C LEU A 46 3.23 10.39 -4.47
N PRO A 47 4.43 10.80 -4.91
CA PRO A 47 5.43 9.86 -5.42
C PRO A 47 5.69 8.72 -4.41
N ALA A 48 5.54 7.48 -4.87
CA ALA A 48 5.84 6.30 -4.07
C ALA A 48 7.37 6.09 -4.04
N LEU A 49 7.92 5.98 -2.85
CA LEU A 49 9.36 5.79 -2.63
C LEU A 49 9.69 4.34 -2.26
N GLY A 50 8.75 3.62 -1.66
CA GLY A 50 8.92 2.20 -1.36
C GLY A 50 7.83 1.60 -0.51
N VAL A 51 7.93 0.28 -0.33
CA VAL A 51 7.14 -0.50 0.63
C VAL A 51 8.05 -1.52 1.29
N THR A 52 7.85 -1.80 2.57
CA THR A 52 8.62 -2.82 3.29
C THR A 52 7.79 -3.41 4.42
N TYR A 53 8.03 -4.69 4.72
CA TYR A 53 7.53 -5.32 5.93
C TYR A 53 8.69 -5.76 6.82
N ASP A 54 8.70 -5.25 8.04
CA ASP A 54 9.65 -5.62 9.09
C ASP A 54 9.02 -6.67 10.01
N GLU A 55 9.41 -7.93 9.82
CA GLU A 55 8.94 -9.06 10.62
C GLU A 55 9.29 -8.93 12.11
N LYS A 56 10.40 -8.26 12.44
CA LYS A 56 10.87 -8.13 13.82
C LYS A 56 9.99 -7.18 14.62
N ASN A 57 9.54 -6.11 13.97
CA ASN A 57 8.69 -5.09 14.59
C ASN A 57 7.22 -5.24 14.23
N ASP A 58 6.87 -6.25 13.42
CA ASP A 58 5.51 -6.49 12.91
C ASP A 58 4.91 -5.23 12.28
N LEU A 59 5.65 -4.63 11.35
CA LEU A 59 5.37 -3.31 10.81
C LEU A 59 5.39 -3.33 9.27
N LEU A 60 4.26 -2.98 8.66
CA LEU A 60 4.19 -2.67 7.22
C LEU A 60 4.33 -1.16 7.04
N ALA A 61 5.31 -0.73 6.25
CA ALA A 61 5.56 0.67 5.96
C ALA A 61 5.42 0.94 4.46
N VAL A 62 4.66 1.99 4.13
CA VAL A 62 4.57 2.56 2.78
C VAL A 62 5.18 3.95 2.83
N ILE A 63 6.24 4.15 2.04
CA ILE A 63 7.03 5.38 2.02
C ILE A 63 6.60 6.17 0.79
N ALA A 64 6.17 7.40 1.01
CA ALA A 64 5.83 8.36 -0.02
C ALA A 64 6.56 9.68 0.22
N GLU A 65 6.63 10.53 -0.80
CA GLU A 65 7.25 11.85 -0.67
C GLU A 65 6.58 12.66 0.45
N GLY A 66 7.32 12.93 1.53
CA GLY A 66 6.84 13.71 2.67
C GLY A 66 5.89 12.97 3.62
N LEU A 67 5.66 11.65 3.44
CA LEU A 67 4.84 10.84 4.33
C LEU A 67 5.38 9.40 4.45
N ASP A 68 5.64 8.99 5.69
CA ASP A 68 5.87 7.59 6.04
C ASP A 68 4.62 7.02 6.68
N HIS A 69 3.90 6.17 5.96
CA HIS A 69 2.69 5.54 6.45
C HIS A 69 3.00 4.19 7.08
N MET A 70 2.86 4.13 8.41
CA MET A 70 3.25 3.00 9.24
C MET A 70 2.02 2.26 9.74
N ILE A 71 1.90 0.98 9.40
CA ILE A 71 0.79 0.10 9.74
C ILE A 71 1.31 -0.94 10.73
N SER A 72 1.07 -0.69 12.02
CA SER A 72 1.57 -1.52 13.11
C SER A 72 0.68 -2.74 13.34
N HIS A 73 1.31 -3.90 13.54
CA HIS A 73 0.67 -5.18 13.79
C HIS A 73 -0.47 -5.50 12.80
N PRO A 74 -0.21 -5.47 11.48
CA PRO A 74 -1.24 -5.80 10.50
C PRO A 74 -1.73 -7.23 10.74
N ARG A 75 -3.05 -7.40 10.75
CA ARG A 75 -3.73 -8.68 10.95
C ARG A 75 -3.94 -9.41 9.64
N GLU A 76 -4.30 -8.67 8.60
CA GLU A 76 -4.59 -9.19 7.28
C GLU A 76 -4.04 -8.24 6.23
N VAL A 77 -3.53 -8.81 5.14
CA VAL A 77 -3.06 -8.05 3.98
C VAL A 77 -3.68 -8.68 2.74
N PHE A 78 -4.35 -7.85 1.96
CA PHE A 78 -4.88 -8.17 0.65
C PHE A 78 -4.15 -7.36 -0.39
N VAL A 79 -3.87 -7.97 -1.51
CA VAL A 79 -3.26 -7.29 -2.66
C VAL A 79 -4.13 -7.48 -3.88
N GLU A 80 -4.37 -6.39 -4.58
CA GLU A 80 -5.07 -6.41 -5.86
C GLU A 80 -4.06 -6.17 -6.97
N SER A 81 -4.09 -7.04 -7.97
CA SER A 81 -3.28 -6.90 -9.17
C SER A 81 -4.16 -6.89 -10.41
N GLU A 82 -3.75 -6.13 -11.43
CA GLU A 82 -4.40 -6.11 -12.74
C GLU A 82 -3.34 -6.29 -13.82
N GLY A 83 -3.51 -7.30 -14.68
CA GLY A 83 -2.50 -7.61 -15.71
C GLY A 83 -1.13 -8.00 -15.15
N GLY A 84 -1.07 -8.43 -13.87
CA GLY A 84 0.18 -8.72 -13.16
C GLY A 84 0.80 -7.53 -12.45
N GLU A 85 0.28 -6.31 -12.63
CA GLU A 85 0.76 -5.12 -11.91
C GLU A 85 0.01 -4.92 -10.60
N LEU A 86 0.72 -4.55 -9.53
CA LEU A 86 0.08 -4.14 -8.28
C LEU A 86 -0.76 -2.87 -8.48
N ARG A 87 -2.04 -2.96 -8.10
CA ARG A 87 -2.99 -1.85 -8.10
C ARG A 87 -3.28 -1.33 -6.70
N SER A 88 -3.42 -2.23 -5.73
CA SER A 88 -3.65 -1.82 -4.35
C SER A 88 -3.15 -2.81 -3.31
N ILE A 89 -2.84 -2.30 -2.13
CA ILE A 89 -2.65 -3.05 -0.89
C ILE A 89 -3.78 -2.62 0.04
N ASN A 90 -4.47 -3.57 0.67
CA ASN A 90 -5.38 -3.30 1.77
C ASN A 90 -4.89 -4.07 2.99
N ALA A 91 -4.43 -3.34 4.00
CA ALA A 91 -4.02 -3.93 5.27
C ALA A 91 -5.05 -3.61 6.36
N ILE A 92 -5.46 -4.62 7.11
CA ILE A 92 -6.29 -4.44 8.31
C ILE A 92 -5.34 -4.37 9.50
N ASP A 93 -5.30 -3.24 10.20
CA ASP A 93 -4.42 -3.05 11.34
C ASP A 93 -4.93 -3.73 12.63
N ALA A 94 -4.17 -3.59 13.72
CA ALA A 94 -4.53 -4.18 15.00
C ALA A 94 -5.78 -3.57 15.65
N GLU A 95 -6.23 -2.39 15.23
CA GLU A 95 -7.46 -1.75 15.71
C GLU A 95 -8.65 -2.09 14.81
N GLY A 96 -8.41 -2.75 13.67
CA GLY A 96 -9.42 -3.13 12.70
C GLY A 96 -9.70 -2.04 11.67
N ALA A 97 -8.90 -0.98 11.61
CA ALA A 97 -9.00 -0.01 10.53
C ALA A 97 -8.39 -0.58 9.24
N SER A 98 -9.05 -0.28 8.13
CA SER A 98 -8.61 -0.65 6.79
C SER A 98 -7.70 0.46 6.25
N GLN A 99 -6.46 0.10 6.02
CA GLN A 99 -5.42 0.93 5.43
C GLN A 99 -5.34 0.58 3.95
N ILE A 100 -5.95 1.41 3.10
CA ILE A 100 -6.10 1.17 1.66
C ILE A 100 -5.08 2.02 0.92
N ILE A 101 -4.13 1.36 0.28
CA ILE A 101 -3.02 1.98 -0.44
C ILE A 101 -3.20 1.68 -1.93
N ARG A 102 -3.41 2.70 -2.74
CA ARG A 102 -3.64 2.58 -4.18
C ARG A 102 -2.45 3.11 -4.96
N PHE A 103 -2.07 2.40 -6.01
CA PHE A 103 -0.95 2.77 -6.88
C PHE A 103 -1.41 3.08 -8.29
N ARG A 104 -0.77 4.05 -8.92
CA ARG A 104 -0.96 4.35 -10.34
C ARG A 104 0.32 4.89 -10.97
N ASP A 105 0.38 4.85 -12.29
CA ASP A 105 1.39 5.60 -13.02
C ASP A 105 1.06 7.11 -13.00
N PRO A 106 2.06 7.98 -12.94
CA PRO A 106 1.85 9.42 -12.97
C PRO A 106 1.20 9.80 -14.30
N PRO A 107 0.34 10.84 -14.31
CA PRO A 107 -0.21 11.34 -15.56
C PRO A 107 0.93 11.79 -16.49
N ALA A 108 0.73 11.62 -17.80
CA ALA A 108 1.66 12.16 -18.78
C ALA A 108 1.85 13.67 -18.54
N PRO A 109 3.08 14.19 -18.61
CA PRO A 109 3.29 15.63 -18.51
C PRO A 109 2.50 16.34 -19.62
N PRO A 110 1.93 17.52 -19.35
CA PRO A 110 1.23 18.28 -20.38
C PRO A 110 2.17 18.52 -21.57
N ALA A 111 1.68 18.27 -22.78
CA ALA A 111 2.40 18.62 -23.99
C ALA A 111 2.64 20.14 -24.00
N ALA A 112 3.91 20.53 -24.17
CA ALA A 112 4.34 21.93 -24.20
C ALA A 112 3.86 22.66 -25.46
#